data_AF-A0A7V4T9E0-F1
#
_entry.id   AF-A0A7V4T9E0-F1
#
_cell.length_a   1.000
_cell.length_b   1.000
_cell.length_c   1.000
_cell.angle_alpha   90.00
_cell.angle_beta   90.00
_cell.angle_gamma   90.00
#
_symmetry.space_group_name_H-M   'P 1'
#
loop_
_entity.id
_entity.type
_entity.pdbx_description
1 polymer ?
#
loop_
_entity_poly.entity_id
_entity_poly.type
_entity_poly.pdbx_seq_one_letter_code
_entity_poly.pdbx_strand_id
1 'polypeptide(L)'
;MKAKLAKIPSSKLTARRAKRPAGRSGHALPVTIIALFLVASATTAMLLVTANALHLNSKQRAGASAFNIAESGAEMAALWLKNQPYPPTETSPFDPFGGPQTLADGTYEVTIHPDPNNPTSYLKTFRIVSVGTVGENSKTVEVVVRQASFGRYAYFTHSETSSISGGAIWWKAGEVIDGPVHSNNADGSNFNINYNGSTAPIFLDMVTGSGSTINYSPSRPRDEATFRRIFLNGSKGFKLGVPPILLPPSSDTQRDAAWGSTAGFPSTNGVYLRAGLNGGVYVRGDAEMQLSLDASGNQKLTITQGTNVTTITFNKTTSTTTVTGPVGPGSPTSASSLGTGVIYCTGNITSLKGEVADNLVVDDEIAVRSAFTIAVDVNAGKYIRITDNLFYHTRPDKTLDSSHPVNLAAGTLGLVAKDIRIASTAPANLTINAVCLAGGQNTSGGSFYVENYSSKKPTGTLTVLGGIIQKARGPVGTFDPGSGQTLTGYAKNYSYDPRLASNPPPFYPTTGQYERLSWRLLPQ
;
A
#
# COMPACT_ATOMS: atom_id res chain seq x y z
N MET A 1 27.70 -108.71 -14.28
CA MET A 1 26.67 -109.76 -14.12
C MET A 1 25.74 -109.68 -15.34
N LYS A 2 25.55 -110.81 -16.05
CA LYS A 2 24.69 -111.03 -17.25
C LYS A 2 23.29 -110.39 -17.09
N ALA A 3 22.47 -110.03 -18.09
CA ALA A 3 22.36 -110.02 -19.57
C ALA A 3 21.19 -109.01 -19.89
N LYS A 4 20.78 -108.61 -21.11
CA LYS A 4 20.52 -109.35 -22.36
C LYS A 4 19.98 -108.36 -23.46
N LEU A 5 19.98 -108.84 -24.72
CA LEU A 5 19.32 -108.32 -25.97
C LEU A 5 19.97 -107.10 -26.67
N ALA A 6 20.01 -106.97 -28.00
CA ALA A 6 19.74 -107.82 -29.18
C ALA A 6 20.37 -107.15 -30.43
N LYS A 7 20.35 -107.81 -31.60
CA LYS A 7 21.26 -107.62 -32.76
C LYS A 7 20.53 -107.22 -34.08
N ILE A 8 21.30 -106.59 -35.01
CA ILE A 8 21.26 -106.43 -36.52
C ILE A 8 20.20 -105.49 -37.21
N PRO A 9 20.34 -104.93 -38.48
CA PRO A 9 21.46 -104.83 -39.50
C PRO A 9 21.66 -103.53 -40.39
N SER A 10 22.81 -103.49 -41.12
CA SER A 10 23.18 -102.80 -42.41
C SER A 10 23.26 -101.24 -42.47
N SER A 11 24.07 -100.51 -43.28
CA SER A 11 24.50 -100.65 -44.69
C SER A 11 25.65 -99.68 -45.12
N LYS A 12 26.36 -100.05 -46.21
CA LYS A 12 27.03 -99.33 -47.34
C LYS A 12 28.05 -98.16 -47.18
N LEU A 13 29.10 -98.29 -48.03
CA LEU A 13 30.23 -97.40 -48.35
C LEU A 13 29.87 -96.02 -48.95
N THR A 14 30.72 -95.01 -48.71
CA THR A 14 31.06 -93.96 -49.71
C THR A 14 32.34 -93.16 -49.35
N ALA A 15 33.04 -92.68 -50.38
CA ALA A 15 34.38 -92.09 -50.38
C ALA A 15 34.45 -90.60 -50.00
N ARG A 16 35.63 -90.11 -49.57
CA ARG A 16 36.07 -88.72 -49.87
C ARG A 16 37.59 -88.50 -49.84
N ARG A 17 38.07 -87.90 -50.93
CA ARG A 17 39.43 -87.46 -51.26
C ARG A 17 39.69 -86.04 -50.70
N ALA A 18 40.95 -85.73 -50.38
CA ALA A 18 41.42 -84.52 -49.70
C ALA A 18 41.08 -83.17 -50.40
N LYS A 19 40.84 -82.11 -49.59
CA LYS A 19 40.95 -80.70 -49.99
C LYS A 19 41.66 -79.91 -48.88
N ARG A 20 42.75 -79.22 -49.27
CA ARG A 20 43.51 -78.21 -48.51
C ARG A 20 42.58 -77.16 -47.85
N PRO A 21 42.99 -76.51 -46.74
CA PRO A 21 42.23 -75.40 -46.19
C PRO A 21 42.23 -74.25 -47.21
N ALA A 22 41.06 -73.93 -47.76
CA ALA A 22 40.86 -72.70 -48.50
C ALA A 22 40.93 -71.54 -47.50
N GLY A 23 41.85 -70.61 -47.74
CA GLY A 23 42.04 -69.43 -46.90
C GLY A 23 40.73 -68.67 -46.69
N ARG A 24 40.44 -68.36 -45.44
CA ARG A 24 39.48 -67.32 -45.05
C ARG A 24 40.06 -65.97 -45.44
N SER A 25 39.94 -65.59 -46.70
CA SER A 25 40.28 -64.25 -47.18
C SER A 25 39.07 -63.32 -47.05
N GLY A 26 39.22 -62.28 -46.22
CA GLY A 26 38.86 -60.94 -46.70
C GLY A 26 37.58 -60.23 -46.22
N HIS A 27 36.85 -60.68 -45.20
CA HIS A 27 35.69 -59.91 -44.69
C HIS A 27 35.91 -59.22 -43.35
N ALA A 28 36.88 -59.65 -42.54
CA ALA A 28 37.13 -59.03 -41.24
C ALA A 28 37.55 -57.56 -41.39
N LEU A 29 38.46 -57.26 -42.33
CA LEU A 29 39.00 -55.92 -42.55
C LEU A 29 37.94 -54.90 -43.00
N PRO A 30 37.11 -55.14 -44.04
CA PRO A 30 36.06 -54.20 -44.42
C PRO A 30 34.96 -54.05 -43.36
N VAL A 31 34.60 -55.12 -42.65
CA VAL A 31 33.63 -55.04 -41.54
C VAL A 31 34.19 -54.22 -40.37
N THR A 32 35.47 -54.38 -40.02
CA THR A 32 36.12 -53.53 -39.00
C THR A 32 36.25 -52.08 -39.43
N ILE A 33 36.52 -51.80 -40.71
CA ILE A 33 36.59 -50.42 -41.23
C ILE A 33 35.21 -49.78 -41.21
N ILE A 34 34.17 -50.49 -41.64
CA ILE A 34 32.79 -49.99 -41.57
C ILE A 34 32.37 -49.78 -40.11
N ALA A 35 32.70 -50.71 -39.21
CA ALA A 35 32.43 -50.56 -37.78
C ALA A 35 33.19 -49.37 -37.17
N LEU A 36 34.46 -49.18 -37.50
CA LEU A 36 35.25 -48.01 -37.07
C LEU A 36 34.68 -46.70 -37.61
N PHE A 37 34.22 -46.69 -38.86
CA PHE A 37 33.61 -45.53 -39.48
C PHE A 37 32.25 -45.20 -38.86
N LEU A 38 31.45 -46.21 -38.55
CA LEU A 38 30.17 -46.07 -37.83
C LEU A 38 30.39 -45.58 -36.40
N VAL A 39 31.42 -46.08 -35.71
CA VAL A 39 31.78 -45.60 -34.38
C VAL A 39 32.25 -44.15 -34.47
N ALA A 40 33.20 -43.82 -35.35
CA ALA A 40 33.71 -42.46 -35.52
C ALA A 40 32.61 -41.45 -35.92
N SER A 41 31.69 -41.83 -36.80
CA SER A 41 30.56 -40.98 -37.19
C SER A 41 29.58 -40.81 -36.03
N ALA A 42 29.29 -41.87 -35.26
CA ALA A 42 28.48 -41.78 -34.05
C ALA A 42 29.14 -40.90 -32.98
N THR A 43 30.46 -40.99 -32.77
CA THR A 43 31.19 -40.14 -31.81
C THR A 43 31.14 -38.67 -32.24
N THR A 44 31.32 -38.40 -33.54
CA THR A 44 31.28 -37.04 -34.09
C THR A 44 29.87 -36.44 -33.99
N ALA A 45 28.83 -37.23 -34.29
CA ALA A 45 27.44 -36.82 -34.11
C ALA A 45 27.11 -36.55 -32.64
N MET A 46 27.59 -37.40 -31.73
CA MET A 46 27.43 -37.21 -30.28
C MET A 46 28.13 -35.93 -29.79
N LEU A 47 29.33 -35.63 -30.29
CA LEU A 47 30.06 -34.39 -30.00
C LEU A 47 29.29 -33.15 -30.47
N LEU A 48 28.74 -33.18 -31.68
CA LEU A 48 27.90 -32.10 -32.22
C LEU A 48 26.63 -31.86 -31.40
N VAL A 49 25.90 -32.94 -31.06
CA VAL A 49 24.70 -32.85 -30.20
C VAL A 49 25.07 -32.31 -28.82
N THR A 50 26.17 -32.77 -28.23
CA THR A 50 26.64 -32.31 -26.92
C THR A 50 27.07 -30.84 -26.97
N ALA A 51 27.80 -30.41 -28.01
CA ALA A 51 28.19 -29.01 -28.19
C ALA A 51 26.98 -28.09 -28.36
N ASN A 52 25.99 -28.50 -29.16
CA ASN A 52 24.74 -27.76 -29.31
C ASN A 52 23.93 -27.70 -28.01
N ALA A 53 23.86 -28.80 -27.26
CA ALA A 53 23.21 -28.84 -25.95
C ALA A 53 23.92 -27.93 -24.94
N LEU A 54 25.26 -27.92 -24.93
CA LEU A 54 26.04 -27.02 -24.08
C LEU A 54 25.81 -25.55 -24.45
N HIS A 55 25.79 -25.21 -25.74
CA HIS A 55 25.53 -23.85 -26.22
C HIS A 55 24.09 -23.39 -25.90
N LEU A 56 23.09 -24.27 -26.06
CA LEU A 56 21.71 -23.99 -25.67
C LEU A 56 21.58 -23.79 -24.16
N ASN A 57 22.22 -24.64 -23.36
CA ASN A 57 22.23 -24.50 -21.89
C ASN A 57 22.94 -23.23 -21.44
N SER A 58 24.07 -22.85 -22.07
CA SER A 58 24.74 -21.59 -21.76
C SER A 58 23.88 -20.38 -22.13
N LYS A 59 23.18 -20.43 -23.27
CA LYS A 59 22.26 -19.37 -23.70
C LYS A 59 21.05 -19.25 -22.78
N GLN A 60 20.46 -20.37 -22.36
CA GLN A 60 19.36 -20.39 -21.40
C GLN A 60 19.80 -19.84 -20.03
N ARG A 61 20.97 -20.25 -19.55
CA ARG A 61 21.55 -19.75 -18.29
C ARG A 61 21.82 -18.25 -18.37
N ALA A 62 22.47 -17.78 -19.43
CA ALA A 62 22.74 -16.36 -19.64
C ALA A 62 21.44 -15.55 -19.77
N GLY A 63 20.41 -16.08 -20.44
CA GLY A 63 19.09 -15.46 -20.51
C GLY A 63 18.39 -15.35 -19.16
N ALA A 64 18.50 -16.36 -18.30
CA ALA A 64 17.98 -16.33 -16.94
C ALA A 64 18.77 -15.35 -16.04
N SER A 65 20.10 -15.32 -16.15
CA SER A 65 20.93 -14.33 -15.47
C SER A 65 20.58 -12.90 -15.91
N ALA A 66 20.47 -12.66 -17.22
CA ALA A 66 20.09 -11.36 -17.78
C ALA A 66 18.70 -10.91 -17.29
N PHE A 67 17.74 -11.84 -17.18
CA PHE A 67 16.43 -11.57 -16.59
C PHE A 67 16.54 -11.13 -15.12
N ASN A 68 17.26 -11.89 -14.29
CA ASN A 68 17.44 -11.55 -12.87
C ASN A 68 18.18 -10.22 -12.67
N ILE A 69 19.15 -9.92 -13.55
CA ILE A 69 19.87 -8.65 -13.55
C ILE A 69 18.94 -7.49 -13.95
N ALA A 70 18.07 -7.68 -14.94
CA ALA A 70 17.05 -6.69 -15.32
C ALA A 70 16.05 -6.43 -14.18
N GLU A 71 15.56 -7.49 -13.52
CA GLU A 71 14.70 -7.36 -12.32
C GLU A 71 15.42 -6.56 -11.22
N SER A 72 16.68 -6.90 -10.96
CA SER A 72 17.49 -6.21 -9.96
C SER A 72 17.69 -4.74 -10.31
N GLY A 73 17.93 -4.41 -11.59
CA GLY A 73 18.04 -3.02 -12.05
C GLY A 73 16.76 -2.23 -11.83
N ALA A 74 15.59 -2.83 -12.10
CA ALA A 74 14.30 -2.20 -11.84
C ALA A 74 14.07 -1.94 -10.34
N GLU A 75 14.40 -2.91 -9.47
CA GLU A 75 14.30 -2.75 -8.01
C GLU A 75 15.29 -1.71 -7.47
N MET A 76 16.51 -1.64 -8.00
CA MET A 76 17.49 -0.60 -7.64
C MET A 76 17.01 0.80 -8.02
N ALA A 77 16.34 0.95 -9.17
CA ALA A 77 15.75 2.22 -9.58
C ALA A 77 14.53 2.61 -8.74
N ALA A 78 13.69 1.65 -8.35
CA ALA A 78 12.61 1.89 -7.40
C ALA A 78 13.15 2.33 -6.02
N LEU A 79 14.24 1.72 -5.56
CA LEU A 79 14.96 2.15 -4.36
C LEU A 79 15.57 3.55 -4.51
N TRP A 80 16.15 3.86 -5.67
CA TRP A 80 16.67 5.19 -5.97
C TRP A 80 15.56 6.25 -5.89
N LEU A 81 14.38 5.98 -6.47
CA LEU A 81 13.20 6.87 -6.39
C LEU A 81 12.77 7.09 -4.94
N LYS A 82 12.75 6.03 -4.13
CA LYS A 82 12.41 6.07 -2.71
C LYS A 82 13.38 6.92 -1.88
N ASN A 83 14.65 6.94 -2.25
CA ASN A 83 15.68 7.68 -1.52
C ASN A 83 15.75 9.17 -1.89
N GLN A 84 14.98 9.62 -2.88
CA GLN A 84 14.93 11.04 -3.22
C GLN A 84 14.22 11.85 -2.12
N PRO A 85 14.69 13.08 -1.82
CA PRO A 85 14.05 13.96 -0.83
C PRO A 85 12.63 14.39 -1.27
N TYR A 86 12.42 14.49 -2.57
CA TYR A 86 11.14 14.75 -3.22
C TYR A 86 11.09 13.94 -4.52
N PRO A 87 9.88 13.60 -5.02
CA PRO A 87 9.75 12.93 -6.31
C PRO A 87 10.43 13.73 -7.42
N PRO A 88 11.12 13.06 -8.35
CA PRO A 88 11.67 13.69 -9.55
C PRO A 88 10.63 14.55 -10.26
N THR A 89 11.04 15.74 -10.71
CA THR A 89 10.17 16.74 -11.37
C THR A 89 10.34 16.74 -12.89
N GLU A 90 11.26 15.95 -13.39
CA GLU A 90 11.53 15.73 -14.81
C GLU A 90 10.25 15.28 -15.51
N THR A 91 10.05 15.79 -16.73
CA THR A 91 8.90 15.45 -17.59
C THR A 91 9.30 14.57 -18.77
N SER A 92 10.60 14.32 -18.93
CA SER A 92 11.17 13.48 -20.00
C SER A 92 11.90 12.28 -19.39
N PRO A 93 12.10 11.19 -20.16
CA PRO A 93 12.81 10.02 -19.67
C PRO A 93 14.25 10.34 -19.27
N PHE A 94 14.74 9.74 -18.20
CA PHE A 94 16.10 9.95 -17.70
C PHE A 94 16.69 8.66 -17.12
N ASP A 95 18.03 8.59 -17.10
CA ASP A 95 18.77 7.49 -16.46
C ASP A 95 19.21 7.94 -15.05
N PRO A 96 18.74 7.28 -13.98
CA PRO A 96 19.10 7.64 -12.61
C PRO A 96 20.56 7.33 -12.23
N PHE A 97 21.26 6.49 -13.00
CA PHE A 97 22.61 6.01 -12.71
C PHE A 97 23.68 6.51 -13.70
N GLY A 98 23.28 7.17 -14.79
CA GLY A 98 24.19 7.78 -15.77
C GLY A 98 24.93 6.76 -16.64
N GLY A 99 24.32 5.62 -16.92
CA GLY A 99 24.81 4.58 -17.82
C GLY A 99 24.70 3.16 -17.23
N PRO A 100 25.18 2.15 -17.99
CA PRO A 100 25.15 0.76 -17.55
C PRO A 100 25.91 0.52 -16.23
N GLN A 101 25.27 -0.20 -15.31
CA GLN A 101 25.80 -0.59 -14.01
C GLN A 101 26.17 -2.07 -14.01
N THR A 102 27.28 -2.43 -13.37
CA THR A 102 27.73 -3.83 -13.27
C THR A 102 27.01 -4.57 -12.15
N LEU A 103 26.56 -5.79 -12.41
CA LEU A 103 25.96 -6.67 -11.40
C LEU A 103 26.23 -8.13 -11.75
N ALA A 104 26.89 -8.85 -10.83
CA ALA A 104 27.31 -10.24 -11.02
C ALA A 104 28.14 -10.44 -12.32
N ASP A 105 27.67 -11.27 -13.24
CA ASP A 105 28.31 -11.62 -14.51
C ASP A 105 27.82 -10.76 -15.70
N GLY A 106 27.06 -9.70 -15.43
CA GLY A 106 26.49 -8.84 -16.47
C GLY A 106 26.36 -7.38 -16.08
N THR A 107 25.55 -6.66 -16.83
CA THR A 107 25.22 -5.24 -16.60
C THR A 107 23.71 -5.02 -16.64
N TYR A 108 23.24 -3.99 -15.95
CA TYR A 108 21.90 -3.46 -16.16
C TYR A 108 21.97 -1.98 -16.52
N GLU A 109 21.06 -1.52 -17.37
CA GLU A 109 20.84 -0.09 -17.65
C GLU A 109 19.38 0.24 -17.37
N VAL A 110 19.09 1.43 -16.84
CA VAL A 110 17.74 1.82 -16.46
C VAL A 110 17.35 3.15 -17.07
N THR A 111 16.13 3.21 -17.59
CA THR A 111 15.46 4.46 -17.96
C THR A 111 14.17 4.60 -17.14
N ILE A 112 14.03 5.73 -16.46
CA ILE A 112 12.79 6.12 -15.77
C ILE A 112 12.00 7.05 -16.68
N HIS A 113 10.75 6.70 -16.94
CA HIS A 113 9.79 7.50 -17.69
C HIS A 113 8.75 8.09 -16.71
N PRO A 114 8.76 9.41 -16.45
CA PRO A 114 7.71 10.08 -15.69
C PRO A 114 6.35 9.98 -16.40
N ASP A 115 5.26 9.80 -15.65
CA ASP A 115 3.91 9.87 -16.21
C ASP A 115 3.61 11.31 -16.69
N PRO A 116 3.03 11.51 -17.89
CA PRO A 116 2.71 12.84 -18.40
C PRO A 116 1.79 13.66 -17.49
N ASN A 117 0.97 13.01 -16.65
CA ASN A 117 0.07 13.67 -15.71
C ASN A 117 0.75 14.03 -14.38
N ASN A 118 2.02 13.68 -14.16
CA ASN A 118 2.74 14.03 -12.94
C ASN A 118 2.73 15.53 -12.59
N PRO A 119 2.75 16.50 -13.52
CA PRO A 119 2.66 17.92 -13.17
C PRO A 119 1.40 18.27 -12.37
N THR A 120 0.27 17.59 -12.61
CA THR A 120 -1.02 17.87 -11.96
C THR A 120 -1.46 16.78 -10.98
N SER A 121 -0.93 15.56 -11.09
CA SER A 121 -1.25 14.45 -10.19
C SER A 121 -0.60 14.65 -8.81
N TYR A 122 -1.35 14.39 -7.74
CA TYR A 122 -0.79 14.44 -6.40
C TYR A 122 0.20 13.29 -6.15
N LEU A 123 -0.18 12.06 -6.49
CA LEU A 123 0.69 10.89 -6.39
C LEU A 123 1.46 10.72 -7.70
N LYS A 124 2.78 10.89 -7.66
CA LYS A 124 3.61 10.77 -8.87
C LYS A 124 3.76 9.31 -9.28
N THR A 125 3.67 9.05 -10.59
CA THR A 125 3.81 7.74 -11.21
C THR A 125 5.02 7.73 -12.13
N PHE A 126 5.78 6.64 -12.11
CA PHE A 126 6.99 6.44 -12.89
C PHE A 126 6.97 5.04 -13.50
N ARG A 127 7.34 4.95 -14.78
CA ARG A 127 7.55 3.69 -15.48
C ARG A 127 9.04 3.45 -15.62
N ILE A 128 9.54 2.42 -14.96
CA ILE A 128 10.94 2.02 -14.92
C ILE A 128 11.14 0.94 -15.99
N VAL A 129 12.06 1.17 -16.92
CA VAL A 129 12.49 0.17 -17.91
C VAL A 129 13.93 -0.20 -17.59
N SER A 130 14.19 -1.48 -17.28
CA SER A 130 15.54 -1.98 -17.02
C SER A 130 15.94 -3.05 -18.03
N VAL A 131 17.12 -2.88 -18.64
CA VAL A 131 17.71 -3.84 -19.58
C VAL A 131 18.89 -4.51 -18.90
N GLY A 132 18.77 -5.80 -18.60
CA GLY A 132 19.85 -6.64 -18.09
C GLY A 132 20.56 -7.37 -19.24
N THR A 133 21.89 -7.40 -19.25
CA THR A 133 22.71 -7.96 -20.32
C THR A 133 23.80 -8.88 -19.75
N VAL A 134 23.89 -10.11 -20.28
CA VAL A 134 24.95 -11.09 -19.97
C VAL A 134 25.48 -11.67 -21.28
N GLY A 135 26.71 -11.27 -21.65
CA GLY A 135 27.25 -11.54 -22.98
C GLY A 135 26.37 -10.95 -24.07
N GLU A 136 25.91 -11.79 -25.01
CA GLU A 136 25.01 -11.39 -26.11
C GLU A 136 23.52 -11.48 -25.74
N ASN A 137 23.17 -11.93 -24.53
CA ASN A 137 21.79 -12.10 -24.11
C ASN A 137 21.33 -10.89 -23.31
N SER A 138 20.25 -10.25 -23.77
CA SER A 138 19.57 -9.18 -23.03
C SER A 138 18.18 -9.62 -22.55
N LYS A 139 17.67 -9.00 -21.49
CA LYS A 139 16.28 -9.08 -21.08
C LYS A 139 15.82 -7.71 -20.60
N THR A 140 14.61 -7.33 -20.98
CA THR A 140 14.06 -6.03 -20.62
C THR A 140 12.83 -6.20 -19.75
N VAL A 141 12.89 -5.61 -18.57
CA VAL A 141 11.80 -5.61 -17.59
C VAL A 141 11.23 -4.20 -17.53
N GLU A 142 9.91 -4.10 -17.45
CA GLU A 142 9.24 -2.85 -17.12
C GLU A 142 8.42 -2.98 -15.86
N VAL A 143 8.55 -1.98 -14.98
CA VAL A 143 7.81 -1.84 -13.73
C VAL A 143 7.18 -0.46 -13.68
N VAL A 144 5.87 -0.39 -13.47
CA VAL A 144 5.20 0.89 -13.17
C VAL A 144 5.06 1.03 -11.67
N VAL A 145 5.55 2.14 -11.13
CA VAL A 145 5.48 2.46 -9.71
C VAL A 145 4.79 3.80 -9.47
N ARG A 146 4.08 3.93 -8.36
CA ARG A 146 3.40 5.18 -7.95
C ARG A 146 3.66 5.47 -6.49
N GLN A 147 3.76 6.74 -6.11
CA GLN A 147 3.85 7.10 -4.70
C GLN A 147 2.65 6.57 -3.91
N ALA A 148 2.91 6.02 -2.73
CA ALA A 148 1.87 5.50 -1.85
C ALA A 148 1.48 6.51 -0.77
N SER A 149 0.18 6.80 -0.65
CA SER A 149 -0.39 7.58 0.45
C SER A 149 -0.63 6.72 1.71
N PHE A 150 -0.61 7.34 2.89
CA PHE A 150 -1.12 6.70 4.11
C PHE A 150 -2.62 6.38 4.02
N GLY A 151 -3.34 7.02 3.09
CA GLY A 151 -4.72 6.71 2.74
C GLY A 151 -4.97 5.26 2.34
N ARG A 152 -3.93 4.45 2.08
CA ARG A 152 -4.05 3.03 1.71
C ARG A 152 -4.32 2.06 2.87
N TYR A 153 -4.24 2.53 4.12
CA TYR A 153 -4.35 1.66 5.30
C TYR A 153 -5.67 1.89 6.02
N ALA A 154 -6.36 0.80 6.34
CA ALA A 154 -7.47 0.81 7.28
C ALA A 154 -6.96 1.14 8.70
N TYR A 155 -5.78 0.63 9.03
CA TYR A 155 -5.14 0.85 10.32
C TYR A 155 -3.62 0.80 10.21
N PHE A 156 -2.97 1.80 10.77
CA PHE A 156 -1.52 1.92 10.82
C PHE A 156 -1.09 2.38 12.20
N THR A 157 -0.07 1.74 12.78
CA THR A 157 0.58 2.18 14.02
C THR A 157 2.09 2.25 13.86
N HIS A 158 2.73 3.27 14.41
CA HIS A 158 4.18 3.24 14.59
C HIS A 158 4.54 2.39 15.82
N SER A 159 3.91 2.67 16.98
CA SER A 159 4.05 1.92 18.22
C SER A 159 2.68 1.39 18.69
N GLU A 160 2.65 0.11 19.07
CA GLU A 160 1.49 -0.58 19.65
C GLU A 160 1.30 -0.28 21.16
N THR A 161 2.28 0.37 21.78
CA THR A 161 2.17 0.87 23.16
C THR A 161 1.44 2.21 23.14
N SER A 162 0.44 2.35 24.02
CA SER A 162 -0.34 3.57 24.06
C SER A 162 0.40 4.73 24.71
N SER A 163 0.42 5.89 24.06
CA SER A 163 0.84 7.14 24.72
C SER A 163 -0.23 7.73 25.65
N ILE A 164 -1.42 7.11 25.73
CA ILE A 164 -2.54 7.56 26.56
C ILE A 164 -2.67 6.69 27.81
N SER A 165 -2.66 5.36 27.66
CA SER A 165 -2.75 4.44 28.80
C SER A 165 -1.39 3.96 29.34
N GLY A 166 -0.31 4.14 28.58
CA GLY A 166 1.00 3.57 28.86
C GLY A 166 1.09 2.05 28.62
N GLY A 167 -0.01 1.39 28.26
CA GLY A 167 -0.11 -0.06 28.13
C GLY A 167 -0.43 -0.55 26.72
N ALA A 168 -0.43 -1.88 26.59
CA ALA A 168 -0.86 -2.57 25.38
C ALA A 168 -2.37 -2.41 25.16
N ILE A 169 -2.77 -2.20 23.90
CA ILE A 169 -4.17 -2.21 23.48
C ILE A 169 -4.40 -3.44 22.61
N TRP A 170 -5.51 -4.13 22.89
CA TRP A 170 -5.84 -5.39 22.26
C TRP A 170 -6.93 -5.22 21.20
N TRP A 171 -6.76 -5.95 20.09
CA TRP A 171 -7.88 -6.39 19.27
C TRP A 171 -8.59 -7.52 19.99
N LYS A 172 -9.92 -7.52 19.99
CA LYS A 172 -10.70 -8.54 20.71
C LYS A 172 -11.68 -9.27 19.81
N ALA A 173 -12.19 -10.42 20.27
CA ALA A 173 -13.30 -11.10 19.63
C ALA A 173 -14.51 -10.18 19.38
N GLY A 174 -15.16 -10.39 18.25
CA GLY A 174 -16.32 -9.62 17.79
C GLY A 174 -15.99 -8.23 17.23
N GLU A 175 -14.72 -7.79 17.24
CA GLU A 175 -14.30 -6.63 16.46
C GLU A 175 -14.00 -7.04 15.02
N VAL A 176 -14.23 -6.11 14.09
CA VAL A 176 -13.92 -6.29 12.67
C VAL A 176 -13.09 -5.12 12.18
N ILE A 177 -12.01 -5.44 11.48
CA ILE A 177 -11.28 -4.53 10.63
C ILE A 177 -11.18 -5.08 9.21
N ASP A 178 -11.68 -4.30 8.28
CA ASP A 178 -11.81 -4.67 6.88
C ASP A 178 -10.95 -3.79 6.00
N GLY A 179 -9.71 -4.23 5.77
CA GLY A 179 -8.72 -3.63 4.90
C GLY A 179 -7.30 -3.69 5.46
N PRO A 180 -6.31 -3.15 4.73
CA PRO A 180 -4.90 -3.36 5.04
C PRO A 180 -4.49 -2.79 6.40
N VAL A 181 -3.74 -3.59 7.16
CA VAL A 181 -3.22 -3.21 8.48
C VAL A 181 -1.68 -3.24 8.49
N HIS A 182 -1.07 -2.25 9.13
CA HIS A 182 0.37 -2.22 9.34
C HIS A 182 0.75 -1.78 10.76
N SER A 183 1.81 -2.36 11.31
CA SER A 183 2.52 -1.77 12.45
C SER A 183 4.02 -1.73 12.20
N ASN A 184 4.65 -0.62 12.54
CA ASN A 184 6.12 -0.57 12.60
C ASN A 184 6.67 -1.32 13.82
N ASN A 185 5.82 -1.72 14.78
CA ASN A 185 6.27 -2.38 16.01
C ASN A 185 7.42 -1.65 16.71
N ALA A 186 7.42 -0.32 16.61
CA ALA A 186 8.49 0.51 17.14
C ALA A 186 8.60 0.34 18.65
N ASP A 187 9.78 0.61 19.18
CA ASP A 187 10.08 0.53 20.61
C ASP A 187 9.81 -0.87 21.22
N GLY A 188 9.92 -1.93 20.41
CA GLY A 188 9.70 -3.31 20.84
C GLY A 188 8.23 -3.67 21.09
N SER A 189 7.29 -2.83 20.66
CA SER A 189 5.87 -3.06 20.84
C SER A 189 5.32 -4.07 19.82
N ASN A 190 4.51 -5.02 20.25
CA ASN A 190 3.89 -6.04 19.38
C ASN A 190 2.39 -5.78 19.23
N PHE A 191 1.82 -6.24 18.11
CA PHE A 191 0.36 -6.35 18.00
C PHE A 191 -0.16 -7.28 19.09
N ASN A 192 -1.27 -6.90 19.72
CA ASN A 192 -1.92 -7.70 20.76
C ASN A 192 -3.32 -8.11 20.29
N ILE A 193 -3.57 -9.43 20.26
CA ILE A 193 -4.82 -10.01 19.77
C ILE A 193 -5.38 -10.97 20.83
N ASN A 194 -6.54 -10.63 21.37
CA ASN A 194 -7.34 -11.50 22.22
C ASN A 194 -8.47 -12.11 21.38
N TYR A 195 -8.30 -13.35 20.94
CA TYR A 195 -9.28 -14.05 20.11
C TYR A 195 -10.16 -15.02 20.93
N ASN A 196 -10.14 -14.89 22.27
CA ASN A 196 -11.00 -15.66 23.16
C ASN A 196 -12.47 -15.38 22.84
N GLY A 197 -13.27 -16.43 22.61
CA GLY A 197 -14.66 -16.30 22.16
C GLY A 197 -14.87 -15.88 20.70
N SER A 198 -13.80 -15.70 19.91
CA SER A 198 -13.94 -15.31 18.50
C SER A 198 -14.52 -16.44 17.65
N THR A 199 -15.64 -16.20 16.98
CA THR A 199 -16.32 -17.13 16.06
C THR A 199 -16.22 -16.72 14.58
N ALA A 200 -15.68 -15.53 14.31
CA ALA A 200 -15.47 -14.97 12.98
C ALA A 200 -14.11 -14.25 12.92
N PRO A 201 -13.52 -14.05 11.73
CA PRO A 201 -12.23 -13.35 11.63
C PRO A 201 -12.32 -11.90 12.10
N ILE A 202 -11.28 -11.44 12.81
CA ILE A 202 -11.12 -10.05 13.25
C ILE A 202 -10.57 -9.20 12.10
N PHE A 203 -9.59 -9.73 11.37
CA PHE A 203 -8.91 -9.07 10.26
C PHE A 203 -9.37 -9.70 8.94
N LEU A 204 -9.95 -8.89 8.06
CA LEU A 204 -10.44 -9.36 6.76
C LEU A 204 -9.42 -9.21 5.63
N ASP A 205 -8.28 -8.57 5.90
CA ASP A 205 -7.18 -8.38 4.95
C ASP A 205 -5.81 -8.60 5.63
N MET A 206 -4.73 -8.48 4.85
CA MET A 206 -3.36 -8.71 5.28
C MET A 206 -2.95 -7.78 6.44
N VAL A 207 -2.46 -8.40 7.51
CA VAL A 207 -1.79 -7.70 8.61
C VAL A 207 -0.28 -7.73 8.40
N THR A 208 0.33 -6.56 8.31
CA THR A 208 1.79 -6.44 8.19
C THR A 208 2.41 -5.88 9.46
N GLY A 209 3.59 -6.36 9.82
CA GLY A 209 4.31 -5.91 11.01
C GLY A 209 5.81 -5.88 10.76
N SER A 210 6.49 -4.82 11.22
CA SER A 210 7.96 -4.80 11.16
C SER A 210 8.61 -5.65 12.24
N GLY A 211 7.89 -5.88 13.35
CA GLY A 211 8.28 -6.81 14.39
C GLY A 211 8.21 -8.26 13.91
N SER A 212 8.80 -9.17 14.68
CA SER A 212 8.85 -10.61 14.36
C SER A 212 7.75 -11.43 15.01
N THR A 213 6.93 -10.82 15.89
CA THR A 213 5.94 -11.54 16.69
C THR A 213 4.63 -10.77 16.85
N ILE A 214 3.55 -11.53 17.05
CA ILE A 214 2.25 -11.05 17.50
C ILE A 214 1.98 -11.68 18.87
N ASN A 215 1.51 -10.88 19.82
CA ASN A 215 1.06 -11.35 21.13
C ASN A 215 -0.38 -11.86 21.02
N TYR A 216 -0.58 -13.12 21.38
CA TYR A 216 -1.89 -13.76 21.33
C TYR A 216 -2.39 -14.10 22.73
N SER A 217 -3.69 -13.87 22.95
CA SER A 217 -4.43 -14.36 24.11
C SER A 217 -5.64 -15.16 23.62
N PRO A 218 -5.88 -16.38 24.14
CA PRO A 218 -5.20 -17.01 25.28
C PRO A 218 -3.82 -17.62 24.96
N SER A 219 -3.54 -17.97 23.70
CA SER A 219 -2.24 -18.54 23.30
C SER A 219 -2.00 -18.38 21.81
N ARG A 220 -0.80 -18.68 21.29
CA ARG A 220 -0.56 -18.67 19.84
C ARG A 220 -1.41 -19.75 19.14
N PRO A 221 -2.15 -19.43 18.05
CA PRO A 221 -2.85 -20.42 17.24
C PRO A 221 -1.92 -21.52 16.72
N ARG A 222 -2.40 -22.77 16.73
CA ARG A 222 -1.63 -23.97 16.31
C ARG A 222 -2.18 -24.66 15.08
N ASP A 223 -3.37 -24.26 14.64
CA ASP A 223 -4.11 -24.87 13.54
C ASP A 223 -4.83 -23.81 12.72
N GLU A 224 -5.14 -24.16 11.47
CA GLU A 224 -5.74 -23.25 10.49
C GLU A 224 -7.17 -22.81 10.88
N ALA A 225 -7.94 -23.65 11.56
CA ALA A 225 -9.29 -23.28 12.01
C ALA A 225 -9.23 -22.17 13.07
N THR A 226 -8.26 -22.25 13.99
CA THR A 226 -8.00 -21.20 14.97
C THR A 226 -7.46 -19.93 14.32
N PHE A 227 -6.56 -20.03 13.33
CA PHE A 227 -6.12 -18.86 12.58
C PHE A 227 -7.27 -18.16 11.85
N ARG A 228 -8.24 -18.90 11.30
CA ARG A 228 -9.41 -18.35 10.61
C ARG A 228 -10.38 -17.59 11.51
N ARG A 229 -10.29 -17.77 12.84
CA ARG A 229 -11.00 -16.93 13.82
C ARG A 229 -10.34 -15.57 14.06
N ILE A 230 -9.14 -15.36 13.51
CA ILE A 230 -8.36 -14.13 13.67
C ILE A 230 -8.21 -13.44 12.31
N PHE A 231 -7.73 -14.16 11.31
CA PHE A 231 -7.47 -13.64 9.96
C PHE A 231 -8.33 -14.40 8.95
N LEU A 232 -8.97 -13.69 8.02
CA LEU A 232 -9.81 -14.30 6.99
C LEU A 232 -9.04 -15.34 6.16
N ASN A 233 -7.78 -15.02 5.82
CA ASN A 233 -6.87 -15.89 5.06
C ASN A 233 -6.08 -16.86 5.96
N GLY A 234 -6.54 -17.09 7.19
CA GLY A 234 -5.93 -18.01 8.15
C GLY A 234 -4.46 -17.72 8.41
N SER A 235 -3.63 -18.76 8.41
CA SER A 235 -2.18 -18.63 8.69
C SER A 235 -1.41 -17.77 7.69
N LYS A 236 -2.01 -17.45 6.52
CA LYS A 236 -1.45 -16.56 5.49
C LYS A 236 -1.96 -15.12 5.58
N GLY A 237 -2.79 -14.81 6.57
CA GLY A 237 -3.40 -13.49 6.74
C GLY A 237 -2.48 -12.43 7.36
N PHE A 238 -1.20 -12.75 7.62
CA PHE A 238 -0.25 -11.79 8.15
C PHE A 238 1.17 -12.00 7.61
N LYS A 239 1.98 -10.94 7.60
CA LYS A 239 3.39 -10.93 7.19
C LYS A 239 4.21 -10.06 8.16
N LEU A 240 5.17 -10.69 8.83
CA LEU A 240 6.05 -10.05 9.82
C LEU A 240 7.46 -9.82 9.26
N GLY A 241 8.25 -8.97 9.92
CA GLY A 241 9.61 -8.61 9.49
C GLY A 241 9.67 -7.78 8.21
N VAL A 242 8.60 -7.04 7.89
CA VAL A 242 8.64 -6.08 6.78
C VAL A 242 9.35 -4.78 7.19
N PRO A 243 9.91 -3.98 6.27
CA PRO A 243 10.52 -2.70 6.66
C PRO A 243 9.50 -1.72 7.28
N PRO A 244 9.91 -0.91 8.28
CA PRO A 244 9.04 0.10 8.87
C PRO A 244 8.78 1.25 7.90
N ILE A 245 7.61 1.87 8.04
CA ILE A 245 7.19 3.02 7.23
C ILE A 245 7.23 4.28 8.09
N LEU A 246 8.02 5.27 7.71
CA LEU A 246 8.13 6.50 8.48
C LEU A 246 6.88 7.37 8.33
N LEU A 247 6.37 7.88 9.46
CA LEU A 247 5.34 8.92 9.48
C LEU A 247 5.89 10.23 8.91
N PRO A 248 5.05 11.16 8.43
CA PRO A 248 5.51 12.47 7.95
C PRO A 248 6.26 13.24 9.05
N PRO A 249 7.32 14.00 8.71
CA PRO A 249 8.12 14.74 9.68
C PRO A 249 7.41 15.97 10.24
N SER A 250 6.52 16.58 9.44
CA SER A 250 5.73 17.75 9.79
C SER A 250 4.43 17.82 9.00
N SER A 251 3.61 18.83 9.29
CA SER A 251 2.43 19.22 8.52
C SER A 251 2.68 20.43 7.61
N ASP A 252 3.95 20.74 7.30
CA ASP A 252 4.33 21.93 6.52
C ASP A 252 3.77 21.88 5.10
N THR A 253 3.74 20.69 4.48
CA THR A 253 3.13 20.52 3.16
C THR A 253 1.66 20.96 3.14
N GLN A 254 0.89 20.66 4.20
CA GLN A 254 -0.50 21.10 4.30
C GLN A 254 -0.59 22.60 4.65
N ARG A 255 0.30 23.11 5.50
CA ARG A 255 0.39 24.55 5.81
C ARG A 255 0.62 25.37 4.53
N ASP A 256 1.62 24.99 3.76
CA ASP A 256 2.05 25.71 2.56
C ASP A 256 0.98 25.59 1.46
N ALA A 257 0.34 24.43 1.31
CA ALA A 257 -0.78 24.24 0.39
C ALA A 257 -2.05 25.01 0.79
N ALA A 258 -2.31 25.21 2.08
CA ALA A 258 -3.40 26.07 2.55
C ALA A 258 -3.08 27.55 2.33
N TRP A 259 -1.83 27.96 2.48
CA TRP A 259 -1.41 29.36 2.33
C TRP A 259 -1.17 29.80 0.87
N GLY A 260 -0.70 28.87 0.03
CA GLY A 260 -0.26 29.10 -1.35
C GLY A 260 1.21 29.53 -1.50
N SER A 261 2.00 29.46 -0.42
CA SER A 261 3.42 29.81 -0.37
C SER A 261 4.09 29.16 0.84
N THR A 262 5.42 29.04 0.81
CA THR A 262 6.23 28.55 1.93
C THR A 262 6.61 29.65 2.94
N ALA A 263 6.23 30.91 2.67
CA ALA A 263 6.57 32.05 3.50
C ALA A 263 5.45 33.11 3.54
N GLY A 264 5.59 34.08 4.44
CA GLY A 264 4.68 35.22 4.57
C GLY A 264 3.38 34.89 5.31
N PHE A 265 3.39 33.90 6.21
CA PHE A 265 2.22 33.52 6.99
C PHE A 265 1.67 34.68 7.84
N PRO A 266 0.35 34.75 8.06
CA PRO A 266 -0.26 35.86 8.77
C PRO A 266 0.18 35.92 10.24
N SER A 267 0.18 37.13 10.80
CA SER A 267 0.56 37.38 12.20
C SER A 267 -0.61 37.70 13.15
N THR A 268 -1.85 37.73 12.64
CA THR A 268 -3.07 37.97 13.42
C THR A 268 -4.03 36.77 13.32
N ASN A 269 -4.75 36.48 14.40
CA ASN A 269 -5.74 35.39 14.42
C ASN A 269 -6.89 35.71 13.47
N GLY A 270 -7.43 34.68 12.83
CA GLY A 270 -8.50 34.83 11.85
C GLY A 270 -8.52 33.72 10.82
N VAL A 271 -9.55 33.75 9.98
CA VAL A 271 -9.73 32.86 8.83
C VAL A 271 -9.29 33.57 7.56
N TYR A 272 -8.34 32.99 6.84
CA TYR A 272 -7.78 33.54 5.62
C TYR A 272 -8.18 32.67 4.42
N LEU A 273 -8.99 33.23 3.53
CA LEU A 273 -9.28 32.59 2.25
C LEU A 273 -8.09 32.80 1.31
N ARG A 274 -7.56 31.71 0.76
CA ARG A 274 -6.44 31.72 -0.20
C ARG A 274 -6.78 31.00 -1.50
N ALA A 275 -8.04 30.59 -1.68
CA ALA A 275 -8.56 30.20 -2.98
C ALA A 275 -8.37 31.36 -3.97
N GLY A 276 -7.84 31.07 -5.15
CA GLY A 276 -7.43 32.10 -6.14
C GLY A 276 -6.04 32.71 -5.91
N LEU A 277 -5.37 32.36 -4.81
CA LEU A 277 -3.98 32.73 -4.49
C LEU A 277 -3.09 31.49 -4.35
N ASN A 278 -3.35 30.46 -5.18
CA ASN A 278 -2.71 29.14 -5.16
C ASN A 278 -2.82 28.37 -3.83
N GLY A 279 -3.69 28.81 -2.91
CA GLY A 279 -3.89 28.21 -1.60
C GLY A 279 -5.29 27.62 -1.40
N GLY A 280 -5.59 27.26 -0.15
CA GLY A 280 -6.87 26.75 0.30
C GLY A 280 -7.47 27.67 1.37
N VAL A 281 -7.69 27.14 2.57
CA VAL A 281 -8.17 27.91 3.73
C VAL A 281 -7.13 27.83 4.84
N TYR A 282 -6.64 28.98 5.28
CA TYR A 282 -5.65 29.07 6.36
C TYR A 282 -6.28 29.71 7.59
N VAL A 283 -6.25 29.02 8.73
CA VAL A 283 -6.84 29.46 9.99
C VAL A 283 -5.74 29.70 11.02
N ARG A 284 -5.68 30.93 11.53
CA ARG A 284 -4.74 31.30 12.58
C ARG A 284 -5.42 31.37 13.94
N GLY A 285 -4.87 30.66 14.92
CA GLY A 285 -5.48 30.47 16.25
C GLY A 285 -6.42 29.27 16.33
N ASP A 286 -6.93 29.00 17.53
CA ASP A 286 -7.86 27.90 17.79
C ASP A 286 -9.22 28.15 17.11
N ALA A 287 -9.93 27.07 16.75
CA ALA A 287 -11.21 27.16 16.06
C ALA A 287 -12.12 25.96 16.32
N GLU A 288 -13.43 26.19 16.19
CA GLU A 288 -14.41 25.13 15.96
C GLU A 288 -14.76 25.07 14.48
N MET A 289 -14.99 23.88 13.93
CA MET A 289 -15.29 23.67 12.52
C MET A 289 -16.50 22.75 12.34
N GLN A 290 -17.41 23.16 11.46
CA GLN A 290 -18.55 22.36 11.05
C GLN A 290 -18.62 22.26 9.53
N LEU A 291 -18.60 21.03 9.03
CA LEU A 291 -18.87 20.70 7.63
C LEU A 291 -20.38 20.54 7.43
N SER A 292 -20.91 21.08 6.34
CA SER A 292 -22.32 20.94 5.99
C SER A 292 -22.49 21.18 4.50
N LEU A 293 -23.70 20.94 3.99
CA LEU A 293 -24.05 21.26 2.61
C LEU A 293 -24.88 22.56 2.58
N ASP A 294 -24.78 23.31 1.49
CA ASP A 294 -25.77 24.34 1.17
C ASP A 294 -27.02 23.72 0.52
N ALA A 295 -28.03 24.53 0.20
CA ALA A 295 -29.26 24.06 -0.43
C ALA A 295 -29.06 23.45 -1.83
N SER A 296 -27.91 23.69 -2.46
CA SER A 296 -27.54 23.16 -3.77
C SER A 296 -26.60 21.95 -3.67
N GLY A 297 -26.32 21.46 -2.46
CA GLY A 297 -25.42 20.33 -2.23
C GLY A 297 -23.94 20.67 -2.41
N ASN A 298 -23.57 21.96 -2.36
CA ASN A 298 -22.18 22.39 -2.33
C ASN A 298 -21.61 22.27 -0.92
N GLN A 299 -20.29 22.08 -0.81
CA GLN A 299 -19.65 22.07 0.50
C GLN A 299 -19.72 23.46 1.15
N LYS A 300 -20.16 23.48 2.41
CA LYS A 300 -20.08 24.62 3.31
C LYS A 300 -19.20 24.26 4.51
N LEU A 301 -18.26 25.14 4.86
CA LEU A 301 -17.40 25.05 6.03
C LEU A 301 -17.66 26.26 6.92
N THR A 302 -18.17 26.03 8.12
CA THR A 302 -18.35 27.07 9.14
C THR A 302 -17.22 26.96 10.15
N ILE A 303 -16.51 28.07 10.36
CA ILE A 303 -15.39 28.20 11.29
C ILE A 303 -15.78 29.23 12.35
N THR A 304 -15.68 28.86 13.63
CA THR A 304 -15.98 29.74 14.75
C THR A 304 -14.72 30.00 15.58
N GLN A 305 -14.40 31.28 15.79
CA GLN A 305 -13.29 31.74 16.63
C GLN A 305 -13.81 32.78 17.64
N GLY A 306 -14.16 32.34 18.85
CA GLY A 306 -14.86 33.18 19.83
C GLY A 306 -16.25 33.57 19.31
N THR A 307 -16.54 34.86 19.22
CA THR A 307 -17.81 35.37 18.66
C THR A 307 -17.80 35.46 17.13
N ASN A 308 -16.63 35.35 16.49
CA ASN A 308 -16.50 35.45 15.05
C ASN A 308 -16.91 34.13 14.40
N VAL A 309 -17.83 34.20 13.43
CA VAL A 309 -18.28 33.05 12.63
C VAL A 309 -18.03 33.35 11.17
N THR A 310 -17.15 32.58 10.54
CA THR A 310 -16.82 32.68 9.12
C THR A 310 -17.38 31.45 8.42
N THR A 311 -18.18 31.64 7.39
CA THR A 311 -18.75 30.54 6.59
C THR A 311 -18.21 30.63 5.17
N ILE A 312 -17.62 29.53 4.70
CA ILE A 312 -17.03 29.40 3.37
C ILE A 312 -17.86 28.39 2.58
N THR A 313 -18.28 28.74 1.36
CA THR A 313 -19.03 27.86 0.46
C THR A 313 -18.21 27.60 -0.79
N PHE A 314 -18.03 26.33 -1.14
CA PHE A 314 -17.29 25.84 -2.31
C PHE A 314 -18.27 25.37 -3.37
N ASN A 315 -18.61 26.23 -4.34
CA ASN A 315 -19.56 25.92 -5.40
C ASN A 315 -18.89 25.11 -6.51
N LYS A 316 -19.16 23.80 -6.55
CA LYS A 316 -18.55 22.87 -7.51
C LYS A 316 -19.01 23.09 -8.94
N THR A 317 -20.22 23.61 -9.15
CA THR A 317 -20.77 23.87 -10.49
C THR A 317 -20.08 25.06 -11.15
N THR A 318 -19.87 26.15 -10.41
CA THR A 318 -19.20 27.35 -10.93
C THR A 318 -17.70 27.37 -10.68
N SER A 319 -17.16 26.39 -9.96
CA SER A 319 -15.77 26.35 -9.48
C SER A 319 -15.36 27.62 -8.73
N THR A 320 -16.26 28.14 -7.89
CA THR A 320 -16.02 29.36 -7.11
C THR A 320 -16.11 29.11 -5.60
N THR A 321 -15.38 29.91 -4.84
CA THR A 321 -15.47 29.93 -3.38
C THR A 321 -16.01 31.28 -2.93
N THR A 322 -16.94 31.31 -1.97
CA THR A 322 -17.46 32.54 -1.36
C THR A 322 -17.40 32.47 0.16
N VAL A 323 -17.30 33.63 0.80
CA VAL A 323 -17.19 33.75 2.26
C VAL A 323 -18.22 34.74 2.79
N THR A 324 -18.82 34.39 3.91
CA THR A 324 -19.66 35.29 4.73
C THR A 324 -19.10 35.33 6.15
N GLY A 325 -19.09 36.51 6.77
CA GLY A 325 -18.46 36.74 8.07
C GLY A 325 -17.06 37.36 7.95
N PRO A 326 -16.35 37.57 9.08
CA PRO A 326 -15.05 38.21 9.08
C PRO A 326 -13.97 37.31 8.44
N VAL A 327 -13.06 37.92 7.69
CA VAL A 327 -11.85 37.28 7.16
C VAL A 327 -10.61 38.06 7.58
N GLY A 328 -9.47 37.38 7.67
CA GLY A 328 -8.20 38.00 8.01
C GLY A 328 -7.71 38.98 6.93
N PRO A 329 -6.86 39.96 7.29
CA PRO A 329 -6.37 40.98 6.36
C PRO A 329 -5.77 40.40 5.08
N GLY A 330 -6.10 41.03 3.94
CA GLY A 330 -5.62 40.59 2.62
C GLY A 330 -6.34 39.37 2.04
N SER A 331 -7.31 38.80 2.74
CA SER A 331 -8.15 37.72 2.21
C SER A 331 -9.29 38.30 1.36
N PRO A 332 -9.55 37.76 0.16
CA PRO A 332 -10.77 38.08 -0.57
C PRO A 332 -11.99 37.42 0.11
N THR A 333 -13.18 37.93 -0.18
CA THR A 333 -14.46 37.30 0.23
C THR A 333 -15.03 36.37 -0.83
N SER A 334 -14.39 36.29 -2.01
CA SER A 334 -14.72 35.32 -3.06
C SER A 334 -13.51 35.01 -3.94
N ALA A 335 -13.55 33.87 -4.64
CA ALA A 335 -12.52 33.46 -5.58
C ALA A 335 -13.12 32.64 -6.72
N SER A 336 -12.58 32.80 -7.93
CA SER A 336 -12.86 31.96 -9.11
C SER A 336 -12.02 30.68 -9.09
N SER A 337 -12.01 30.01 -7.95
CA SER A 337 -11.29 28.76 -7.69
C SER A 337 -11.87 28.08 -6.46
N LEU A 338 -11.78 26.75 -6.39
CA LEU A 338 -12.07 25.96 -5.19
C LEU A 338 -10.87 25.86 -4.24
N GLY A 339 -9.71 26.41 -4.64
CA GLY A 339 -8.45 26.30 -3.91
C GLY A 339 -7.86 24.89 -3.95
N THR A 340 -6.91 24.64 -3.06
CA THR A 340 -6.16 23.37 -3.01
C THR A 340 -6.92 22.22 -2.33
N GLY A 341 -8.09 22.48 -1.75
CA GLY A 341 -8.81 21.52 -0.89
C GLY A 341 -8.18 21.33 0.49
N VAL A 342 -7.13 22.09 0.84
CA VAL A 342 -6.48 22.02 2.15
C VAL A 342 -7.01 23.11 3.08
N ILE A 343 -7.39 22.70 4.29
CA ILE A 343 -7.77 23.57 5.40
C ILE A 343 -6.71 23.37 6.48
N TYR A 344 -5.88 24.38 6.74
CA TYR A 344 -4.83 24.31 7.75
C TYR A 344 -5.13 25.23 8.92
N CYS A 345 -5.09 24.70 10.15
CA CYS A 345 -5.27 25.47 11.37
C CYS A 345 -3.99 25.45 12.23
N THR A 346 -3.41 26.61 12.48
CA THR A 346 -2.20 26.72 13.33
C THR A 346 -2.48 26.41 14.82
N GLY A 347 -3.74 26.52 15.24
CA GLY A 347 -4.20 26.22 16.60
C GLY A 347 -4.81 24.83 16.73
N ASN A 348 -5.51 24.61 17.83
CA ASN A 348 -6.34 23.42 18.01
C ASN A 348 -7.65 23.57 17.24
N ILE A 349 -8.14 22.46 16.69
CA ILE A 349 -9.55 22.36 16.30
C ILE A 349 -10.30 21.75 17.49
N THR A 350 -11.01 22.60 18.24
CA THR A 350 -11.65 22.23 19.51
C THR A 350 -12.97 21.49 19.34
N SER A 351 -13.55 21.55 18.14
CA SER A 351 -14.75 20.83 17.74
C SER A 351 -14.70 20.62 16.22
N LEU A 352 -14.87 19.37 15.78
CA LEU A 352 -15.04 19.01 14.37
C LEU A 352 -16.21 18.03 14.25
N LYS A 353 -17.12 18.33 13.32
CA LYS A 353 -18.31 17.53 13.00
C LYS A 353 -18.87 17.87 11.63
N GLY A 354 -19.78 17.04 11.14
CA GLY A 354 -20.66 17.37 10.03
C GLY A 354 -20.54 16.45 8.84
N GLU A 355 -20.75 16.99 7.65
CA GLU A 355 -20.94 16.21 6.42
C GLU A 355 -20.15 16.78 5.24
N VAL A 356 -19.52 15.87 4.50
CA VAL A 356 -18.74 16.16 3.29
C VAL A 356 -19.62 15.96 2.06
N ALA A 357 -19.65 16.98 1.21
CA ALA A 357 -20.44 16.99 -0.02
C ALA A 357 -19.94 15.96 -1.05
N ASP A 358 -20.83 15.61 -1.97
CA ASP A 358 -20.49 14.78 -3.12
C ASP A 358 -19.70 15.54 -4.18
N ASN A 359 -18.90 14.79 -4.93
CA ASN A 359 -18.25 15.23 -6.16
C ASN A 359 -19.30 15.69 -7.19
N LEU A 360 -18.88 16.52 -8.14
CA LEU A 360 -19.65 16.76 -9.36
C LEU A 360 -19.24 15.70 -10.38
N VAL A 361 -20.19 14.86 -10.77
CA VAL A 361 -20.02 13.84 -11.80
C VAL A 361 -20.76 14.29 -13.05
N VAL A 362 -20.08 14.26 -14.20
CA VAL A 362 -20.62 14.59 -15.52
C VAL A 362 -20.17 13.48 -16.47
N ASP A 363 -21.11 12.89 -17.21
CA ASP A 363 -20.84 11.81 -18.18
C ASP A 363 -20.01 10.65 -17.59
N ASP A 364 -20.39 10.19 -16.39
CA ASP A 364 -19.71 9.13 -15.62
C ASP A 364 -18.23 9.42 -15.27
N GLU A 365 -17.79 10.67 -15.37
CA GLU A 365 -16.48 11.14 -14.93
C GLU A 365 -16.59 12.21 -13.84
N ILE A 366 -15.59 12.26 -12.96
CA ILE A 366 -15.54 13.27 -11.91
C ILE A 366 -15.03 14.58 -12.51
N ALA A 367 -15.95 15.51 -12.78
CA ALA A 367 -15.63 16.85 -13.24
C ALA A 367 -15.00 17.70 -12.12
N VAL A 368 -15.52 17.60 -10.89
CA VAL A 368 -14.99 18.32 -9.72
C VAL A 368 -15.03 17.44 -8.48
N ARG A 369 -13.90 17.35 -7.77
CA ARG A 369 -13.79 16.60 -6.52
C ARG A 369 -14.19 17.45 -5.31
N SER A 370 -15.08 16.92 -4.49
CA SER A 370 -15.34 17.36 -3.11
C SER A 370 -14.43 16.58 -2.17
N ALA A 371 -13.18 17.03 -2.07
CA ALA A 371 -12.13 16.36 -1.34
C ALA A 371 -11.35 17.35 -0.47
N PHE A 372 -11.22 17.04 0.83
CA PHE A 372 -10.61 17.96 1.79
C PHE A 372 -9.58 17.28 2.68
N THR A 373 -8.46 17.98 2.92
CA THR A 373 -7.55 17.65 4.02
C THR A 373 -7.61 18.75 5.06
N ILE A 374 -8.04 18.40 6.27
CA ILE A 374 -8.02 19.29 7.44
C ILE A 374 -6.80 18.93 8.29
N ALA A 375 -5.88 19.88 8.42
CA ALA A 375 -4.63 19.68 9.13
C ALA A 375 -4.44 20.72 10.23
N VAL A 376 -3.76 20.32 11.30
CA VAL A 376 -3.26 21.24 12.34
C VAL A 376 -1.74 21.13 12.46
N ASP A 377 -1.13 22.05 13.20
CA ASP A 377 0.32 22.03 13.45
C ASP A 377 0.74 20.83 14.32
N VAL A 378 1.23 19.78 13.64
CA VAL A 378 1.64 18.51 14.26
C VAL A 378 2.83 18.71 15.20
N ASN A 379 3.83 19.50 14.79
CA ASN A 379 5.06 19.69 15.57
C ASN A 379 4.84 20.60 16.78
N ALA A 380 3.91 21.56 16.69
CA ALA A 380 3.47 22.36 17.82
C ALA A 380 2.46 21.63 18.74
N GLY A 381 2.22 20.33 18.50
CA GLY A 381 1.42 19.48 19.37
C GLY A 381 -0.09 19.75 19.32
N LYS A 382 -0.60 20.34 18.23
CA LYS A 382 -2.02 20.69 18.09
C LYS A 382 -2.88 19.47 17.78
N TYR A 383 -4.13 19.52 18.26
CA TYR A 383 -5.07 18.42 18.12
C TYR A 383 -6.32 18.79 17.32
N ILE A 384 -7.00 17.75 16.83
CA ILE A 384 -8.38 17.82 16.32
C ILE A 384 -9.28 17.07 17.30
N ARG A 385 -10.35 17.70 17.75
CA ARG A 385 -11.35 17.09 18.64
C ARG A 385 -12.66 16.84 17.90
N ILE A 386 -12.99 15.57 17.67
CA ILE A 386 -14.24 15.15 17.04
C ILE A 386 -15.35 15.14 18.08
N THR A 387 -16.40 15.93 17.86
CA THR A 387 -17.48 16.15 18.84
C THR A 387 -18.79 15.49 18.46
N ASP A 388 -18.97 15.18 17.16
CA ASP A 388 -20.13 14.50 16.61
C ASP A 388 -19.71 13.75 15.34
N ASN A 389 -20.66 13.14 14.64
CA ASN A 389 -20.43 12.36 13.43
C ASN A 389 -19.73 13.17 12.33
N LEU A 390 -18.93 12.46 11.54
CA LEU A 390 -18.37 12.94 10.29
C LEU A 390 -18.84 12.00 9.17
N PHE A 391 -19.68 12.51 8.28
CA PHE A 391 -20.27 11.72 7.20
C PHE A 391 -19.75 12.12 5.83
N TYR A 392 -19.80 11.16 4.91
CA TYR A 392 -19.86 11.43 3.49
C TYR A 392 -21.33 11.49 3.12
N HIS A 393 -21.74 12.47 2.31
CA HIS A 393 -23.13 12.62 1.89
C HIS A 393 -23.62 11.35 1.17
N THR A 394 -22.92 10.95 0.12
CA THR A 394 -23.02 9.60 -0.42
C THR A 394 -21.98 8.70 0.24
N ARG A 395 -22.44 7.58 0.81
CA ARG A 395 -21.55 6.54 1.34
C ARG A 395 -21.07 5.66 0.18
N PRO A 396 -19.74 5.52 -0.03
CA PRO A 396 -19.22 4.65 -1.08
C PRO A 396 -19.44 3.17 -0.74
N ASP A 397 -19.46 2.33 -1.77
CA ASP A 397 -19.58 0.88 -1.66
C ASP A 397 -18.35 0.22 -2.27
N LYS A 398 -17.52 -0.34 -1.41
CA LYS A 398 -16.28 -1.02 -1.79
C LYS A 398 -16.49 -2.34 -2.53
N THR A 399 -17.70 -2.90 -2.52
CA THR A 399 -18.03 -4.14 -3.25
C THR A 399 -18.27 -3.89 -4.74
N LEU A 400 -18.43 -2.62 -5.12
CA LEU A 400 -18.62 -2.17 -6.49
C LEU A 400 -17.32 -1.57 -7.04
N ASP A 401 -17.22 -1.51 -8.37
CA ASP A 401 -16.08 -0.90 -9.04
C ASP A 401 -15.90 0.57 -8.64
N SER A 402 -14.66 1.05 -8.67
CA SER A 402 -14.32 2.46 -8.46
C SER A 402 -15.06 3.43 -9.40
N SER A 403 -15.42 2.99 -10.61
CA SER A 403 -16.18 3.76 -11.60
C SER A 403 -17.70 3.69 -11.40
N HIS A 404 -18.19 2.94 -10.41
CA HIS A 404 -19.63 2.89 -10.14
C HIS A 404 -20.15 4.26 -9.68
N PRO A 405 -21.35 4.72 -10.11
CA PRO A 405 -21.85 6.06 -9.79
C PRO A 405 -21.81 6.44 -8.31
N VAL A 406 -22.11 5.51 -7.40
CA VAL A 406 -22.03 5.74 -5.94
C VAL A 406 -20.60 6.07 -5.45
N ASN A 407 -19.60 5.43 -6.06
CA ASN A 407 -18.19 5.59 -5.71
C ASN A 407 -17.59 6.84 -6.33
N LEU A 408 -18.06 7.21 -7.52
CA LEU A 408 -17.74 8.48 -8.18
C LEU A 408 -18.39 9.68 -7.47
N ALA A 409 -19.62 9.55 -6.98
CA ALA A 409 -20.33 10.61 -6.28
C ALA A 409 -19.70 10.93 -4.91
N ALA A 410 -19.36 9.91 -4.13
CA ALA A 410 -18.90 10.11 -2.75
C ALA A 410 -17.64 11.00 -2.64
N GLY A 411 -17.68 12.00 -1.75
CA GLY A 411 -16.53 12.83 -1.39
C GLY A 411 -15.43 12.07 -0.62
N THR A 412 -14.36 12.77 -0.25
CA THR A 412 -13.27 12.22 0.58
C THR A 412 -12.76 13.22 1.62
N LEU A 413 -12.37 12.74 2.80
CA LEU A 413 -11.87 13.56 3.91
C LEU A 413 -10.61 12.97 4.53
N GLY A 414 -9.61 13.81 4.72
CA GLY A 414 -8.37 13.52 5.44
C GLY A 414 -8.21 14.41 6.65
N LEU A 415 -7.84 13.84 7.79
CA LEU A 415 -7.49 14.57 9.01
C LEU A 415 -6.02 14.35 9.35
N VAL A 416 -5.29 15.42 9.70
CA VAL A 416 -3.87 15.36 10.09
C VAL A 416 -3.64 16.20 11.34
N ALA A 417 -3.20 15.57 12.44
CA ALA A 417 -2.98 16.27 13.71
C ALA A 417 -1.90 15.59 14.54
N LYS A 418 -1.43 16.22 15.63
CA LYS A 418 -0.65 15.49 16.63
C LYS A 418 -1.52 14.46 17.35
N ASP A 419 -2.69 14.87 17.82
CA ASP A 419 -3.71 13.97 18.37
C ASP A 419 -5.05 14.17 17.67
N ILE A 420 -5.77 13.08 17.45
CA ILE A 420 -7.17 13.09 17.04
C ILE A 420 -7.97 12.47 18.17
N ARG A 421 -8.74 13.29 18.90
CA ARG A 421 -9.45 12.84 20.09
C ARG A 421 -10.96 12.93 19.89
N ILE A 422 -11.66 11.86 20.24
CA ILE A 422 -13.12 11.83 20.27
C ILE A 422 -13.57 12.36 21.62
N ALA A 423 -14.45 13.36 21.60
CA ALA A 423 -14.93 14.00 22.80
C ALA A 423 -15.62 13.00 23.74
N SER A 424 -15.45 13.18 25.05
CA SER A 424 -16.16 12.38 26.05
C SER A 424 -17.69 12.54 25.93
N THR A 425 -18.15 13.67 25.40
CA THR A 425 -19.56 14.00 25.11
C THR A 425 -20.04 13.55 23.72
N ALA A 426 -19.18 12.96 22.89
CA ALA A 426 -19.58 12.48 21.56
C ALA A 426 -20.71 11.41 21.67
N PRO A 427 -21.63 11.36 20.68
CA PRO A 427 -22.84 10.55 20.75
C PRO A 427 -22.58 9.04 20.78
N ALA A 428 -23.61 8.28 21.11
CA ALA A 428 -23.64 6.84 20.90
C ALA A 428 -23.59 6.49 19.41
N ASN A 429 -22.95 5.36 19.08
CA ASN A 429 -22.81 4.88 17.71
C ASN A 429 -22.18 5.92 16.75
N LEU A 430 -21.01 6.45 17.14
CA LEU A 430 -20.31 7.48 16.38
C LEU A 430 -19.79 6.93 15.05
N THR A 431 -20.03 7.67 13.97
CA THR A 431 -19.50 7.39 12.63
C THR A 431 -18.49 8.46 12.22
N ILE A 432 -17.35 8.03 11.70
CA ILE A 432 -16.30 8.89 11.14
C ILE A 432 -15.92 8.36 9.76
N ASN A 433 -16.32 9.09 8.74
CA ASN A 433 -15.91 8.86 7.35
C ASN A 433 -14.72 9.77 7.04
N ALA A 434 -13.50 9.27 7.29
CA ALA A 434 -12.26 9.97 7.01
C ALA A 434 -11.06 9.03 7.11
N VAL A 435 -9.95 9.40 6.47
CA VAL A 435 -8.63 8.90 6.82
C VAL A 435 -7.95 9.85 7.81
N CYS A 436 -7.63 9.33 8.99
CA CYS A 436 -7.13 10.08 10.13
C CYS A 436 -5.66 9.76 10.37
N LEU A 437 -4.79 10.78 10.42
CA LEU A 437 -3.38 10.63 10.78
C LEU A 437 -3.09 11.43 12.06
N ALA A 438 -2.70 10.71 13.12
CA ALA A 438 -2.34 11.26 14.42
C ALA A 438 -0.84 11.04 14.72
N GLY A 439 -0.09 12.13 14.83
CA GLY A 439 1.34 12.14 15.12
C GLY A 439 2.22 12.33 13.88
N GLY A 440 3.53 12.39 14.10
CA GLY A 440 4.53 12.52 13.05
C GLY A 440 5.85 11.88 13.47
N GLN A 441 6.82 11.81 12.56
CA GLN A 441 8.14 11.25 12.88
C GLN A 441 8.78 11.94 14.10
N ASN A 442 8.58 13.25 14.22
CA ASN A 442 9.23 14.09 15.23
C ASN A 442 8.40 14.32 16.50
N THR A 443 7.19 13.77 16.63
CA THR A 443 6.36 13.96 17.83
C THR A 443 6.70 12.95 18.92
N SER A 444 6.54 13.27 20.21
CA SER A 444 6.78 12.28 21.29
C SER A 444 5.70 11.19 21.39
N GLY A 445 4.55 11.41 20.75
CA GLY A 445 3.43 10.47 20.67
C GLY A 445 2.50 10.88 19.53
N GLY A 446 1.23 10.52 19.64
CA GLY A 446 0.21 10.94 18.69
C GLY A 446 -0.78 9.82 18.47
N SER A 447 -2.00 10.04 18.96
CA SER A 447 -2.99 8.99 19.07
C SER A 447 -4.34 9.40 18.52
N PHE A 448 -5.02 8.41 17.95
CA PHE A 448 -6.46 8.46 17.75
C PHE A 448 -7.15 7.80 18.94
N TYR A 449 -7.83 8.56 19.82
CA TYR A 449 -8.36 8.02 21.08
C TYR A 449 -9.67 8.66 21.53
N VAL A 450 -10.35 8.02 22.47
CA VAL A 450 -11.57 8.55 23.11
C VAL A 450 -11.20 9.18 24.45
N GLU A 451 -11.59 10.43 24.66
CA GLU A 451 -11.45 11.07 25.96
C GLU A 451 -12.24 10.28 27.02
N ASN A 452 -11.62 10.06 28.18
CA ASN A 452 -12.19 9.26 29.27
C ASN A 452 -12.54 7.83 28.82
N TYR A 453 -11.78 7.22 27.91
CA TYR A 453 -12.05 5.88 27.37
C TYR A 453 -12.32 4.80 28.45
N SER A 454 -11.71 4.92 29.64
CA SER A 454 -11.80 3.97 30.75
C SER A 454 -12.92 4.28 31.76
N SER A 455 -13.64 5.38 31.62
CA SER A 455 -14.75 5.76 32.50
C SER A 455 -16.02 6.18 31.75
N LYS A 456 -15.93 6.44 30.44
CA LYS A 456 -17.09 6.65 29.57
C LYS A 456 -17.91 5.35 29.53
N LYS A 457 -19.19 5.44 29.89
CA LYS A 457 -20.12 4.29 29.83
C LYS A 457 -20.08 3.62 28.44
N PRO A 458 -20.37 2.31 28.30
CA PRO A 458 -20.52 1.68 26.99
C PRO A 458 -21.45 2.53 26.09
N THR A 459 -20.91 3.03 24.98
CA THR A 459 -21.55 4.05 24.12
C THR A 459 -21.78 3.50 22.70
N GLY A 460 -21.90 2.18 22.57
CA GLY A 460 -22.15 1.50 21.29
C GLY A 460 -20.89 1.33 20.44
N THR A 461 -21.03 1.51 19.13
CA THR A 461 -19.97 1.20 18.15
C THR A 461 -19.33 2.47 17.58
N LEU A 462 -18.01 2.50 17.48
CA LEU A 462 -17.27 3.48 16.70
C LEU A 462 -17.07 2.91 15.29
N THR A 463 -17.81 3.46 14.33
CA THR A 463 -17.72 3.09 12.92
C THR A 463 -16.78 4.04 12.20
N VAL A 464 -15.73 3.50 11.58
CA VAL A 464 -14.82 4.30 10.74
C VAL A 464 -14.86 3.77 9.32
N LEU A 465 -15.10 4.66 8.35
CA LEU A 465 -14.94 4.39 6.92
C LEU A 465 -13.78 5.25 6.40
N GLY A 466 -12.64 4.61 6.13
CA GLY A 466 -11.40 5.29 5.75
C GLY A 466 -10.20 4.62 6.39
N GLY A 467 -9.51 5.32 7.29
CA GLY A 467 -8.30 4.78 7.92
C GLY A 467 -7.91 5.46 9.22
N ILE A 468 -7.22 4.73 10.10
CA ILE A 468 -6.65 5.28 11.33
C ILE A 468 -5.14 5.03 11.33
N ILE A 469 -4.37 6.09 11.12
CA ILE A 469 -2.92 6.13 11.15
C ILE A 469 -2.49 6.85 12.42
N GLN A 470 -1.64 6.23 13.22
CA GLN A 470 -1.24 6.80 14.50
C GLN A 470 0.21 6.51 14.85
N LYS A 471 0.87 7.44 15.53
CA LYS A 471 2.21 7.21 16.08
C LYS A 471 2.17 6.22 17.24
N ALA A 472 1.29 6.44 18.20
CA ALA A 472 1.12 5.56 19.35
C ALA A 472 -0.34 5.15 19.45
N ARG A 473 -0.57 3.88 19.79
CA ARG A 473 -1.91 3.31 19.77
C ARG A 473 -2.85 4.00 20.77
N GLY A 474 -3.98 4.52 20.31
CA GLY A 474 -4.95 5.21 21.14
C GLY A 474 -6.14 4.31 21.54
N PRO A 475 -6.56 4.35 22.82
CA PRO A 475 -7.68 3.54 23.29
C PRO A 475 -9.02 4.22 22.98
N VAL A 476 -10.01 3.43 22.59
CA VAL A 476 -11.38 3.90 22.33
C VAL A 476 -12.42 3.35 23.31
N GLY A 477 -11.98 2.47 24.20
CA GLY A 477 -12.82 1.79 25.19
C GLY A 477 -12.02 0.70 25.91
N THR A 478 -12.67 0.03 26.86
CA THR A 478 -12.15 -1.16 27.54
C THR A 478 -13.11 -2.34 27.34
N PHE A 479 -12.64 -3.55 27.62
CA PHE A 479 -13.43 -4.76 27.45
C PHE A 479 -13.08 -5.81 28.50
N ASP A 480 -14.00 -6.71 28.75
CA ASP A 480 -13.77 -7.90 29.56
C ASP A 480 -12.97 -8.94 28.75
N PRO A 481 -11.77 -9.35 29.20
CA PRO A 481 -10.90 -10.21 28.41
C PRO A 481 -11.39 -11.67 28.27
N GLY A 482 -12.33 -12.10 29.11
CA GLY A 482 -12.90 -13.44 29.08
C GLY A 482 -14.04 -13.59 28.07
N SER A 483 -14.93 -12.60 28.02
CA SER A 483 -16.14 -12.58 27.19
C SER A 483 -16.02 -11.73 25.93
N GLY A 484 -15.06 -10.80 25.88
CA GLY A 484 -14.96 -9.80 24.81
C GLY A 484 -16.02 -8.69 24.91
N GLN A 485 -16.81 -8.63 25.99
CA GLN A 485 -17.84 -7.61 26.18
C GLN A 485 -17.19 -6.22 26.38
N THR A 486 -17.67 -5.20 25.67
CA THR A 486 -17.24 -3.81 25.89
C THR A 486 -17.72 -3.31 27.26
N LEU A 487 -16.79 -2.83 28.09
CA LEU A 487 -17.05 -2.33 29.45
C LEU A 487 -17.13 -0.80 29.51
N THR A 488 -16.39 -0.11 28.64
CA THR A 488 -16.38 1.36 28.56
C THR A 488 -16.09 1.82 27.14
N GLY A 489 -16.46 3.06 26.80
CA GLY A 489 -16.21 3.65 25.49
C GLY A 489 -16.96 2.95 24.35
N TYR A 490 -16.28 2.70 23.24
CA TYR A 490 -16.88 2.14 22.02
C TYR A 490 -16.30 0.76 21.67
N ALA A 491 -17.14 -0.11 21.12
CA ALA A 491 -16.70 -1.25 20.31
C ALA A 491 -16.15 -0.77 18.96
N LYS A 492 -15.20 -1.48 18.35
CA LYS A 492 -14.56 -1.08 17.09
C LYS A 492 -15.23 -1.73 15.88
N ASN A 493 -15.52 -0.93 14.85
CA ASN A 493 -15.91 -1.40 13.53
C ASN A 493 -15.25 -0.52 12.45
N TYR A 494 -14.15 -1.00 11.88
CA TYR A 494 -13.34 -0.20 10.95
C TYR A 494 -13.38 -0.82 9.56
N SER A 495 -13.81 -0.05 8.57
CA SER A 495 -13.77 -0.44 7.17
C SER A 495 -12.90 0.53 6.38
N TYR A 496 -12.11 -0.03 5.49
CA TYR A 496 -11.32 0.69 4.53
C TYR A 496 -12.17 1.28 3.41
N ASP A 497 -11.82 2.47 2.95
CA ASP A 497 -12.30 3.05 1.69
C ASP A 497 -11.20 2.89 0.63
N PRO A 498 -11.31 1.93 -0.32
CA PRO A 498 -10.25 1.63 -1.27
C PRO A 498 -9.91 2.77 -2.21
N ARG A 499 -10.82 3.75 -2.37
CA ARG A 499 -10.60 4.93 -3.21
C ARG A 499 -9.45 5.79 -2.67
N LEU A 500 -9.17 5.73 -1.37
CA LEU A 500 -8.15 6.54 -0.71
C LEU A 500 -6.70 6.09 -1.01
N ALA A 501 -6.49 4.87 -1.52
CA ALA A 501 -5.16 4.46 -2.01
C ALA A 501 -4.80 5.17 -3.33
N SER A 502 -5.74 5.26 -4.26
CA SER A 502 -5.49 5.84 -5.59
C SER A 502 -5.76 7.33 -5.66
N ASN A 503 -6.77 7.79 -4.92
CA ASN A 503 -7.25 9.17 -4.89
C ASN A 503 -7.38 9.63 -3.42
N PRO A 504 -6.27 9.74 -2.68
CA PRO A 504 -6.31 10.27 -1.33
C PRO A 504 -6.79 11.73 -1.35
N PRO A 505 -7.26 12.26 -0.20
CA PRO A 505 -7.57 13.68 -0.07
C PRO A 505 -6.37 14.56 -0.47
N PRO A 506 -6.60 15.79 -0.99
CA PRO A 506 -5.52 16.64 -1.49
C PRO A 506 -4.44 16.87 -0.44
N PHE A 507 -3.17 16.70 -0.83
CA PHE A 507 -2.04 16.86 0.08
C PHE A 507 -2.05 15.93 1.31
N TYR A 508 -2.81 14.83 1.31
CA TYR A 508 -2.79 13.89 2.43
C TYR A 508 -1.46 13.14 2.51
N PRO A 509 -0.83 13.02 3.69
CA PRO A 509 0.55 12.54 3.81
C PRO A 509 0.86 11.23 3.07
N THR A 510 2.02 11.21 2.42
CA THR A 510 2.56 10.02 1.75
C THR A 510 3.47 9.21 2.67
N THR A 511 3.64 7.93 2.34
CA THR A 511 4.45 6.96 3.09
C THR A 511 5.95 7.04 2.77
N GLY A 512 6.33 7.88 1.81
CA GLY A 512 7.66 7.86 1.18
C GLY A 512 7.97 6.58 0.39
N GLN A 513 7.03 5.63 0.29
CA GLN A 513 7.18 4.42 -0.49
C GLN A 513 6.57 4.57 -1.87
N TYR A 514 7.03 3.72 -2.79
CA TYR A 514 6.40 3.52 -4.09
C TYR A 514 5.74 2.14 -4.14
N GLU A 515 4.51 2.10 -4.63
CA GLU A 515 3.80 0.87 -4.90
C GLU A 515 3.98 0.45 -6.35
N ARG A 516 4.13 -0.85 -6.58
CA ARG A 516 4.17 -1.42 -7.93
C ARG A 516 2.74 -1.58 -8.45
N LEU A 517 2.42 -0.88 -9.53
CA LEU A 517 1.13 -0.95 -10.22
C LEU A 517 1.11 -2.06 -11.27
N SER A 518 2.21 -2.27 -11.98
CA SER A 518 2.34 -3.32 -12.98
C SER A 518 3.78 -3.80 -13.12
N TRP A 519 3.92 -4.98 -13.70
CA TRP A 519 5.19 -5.61 -14.04
C TRP A 519 5.02 -6.32 -15.38
N ARG A 520 6.00 -6.20 -16.27
CA ARG A 520 6.03 -6.95 -17.53
C ARG A 520 7.44 -7.24 -17.99
N LEU A 521 7.64 -8.46 -18.50
CA LEU A 521 8.79 -8.79 -19.34
C LEU A 521 8.49 -8.31 -20.76
N LEU A 522 9.32 -7.43 -21.30
CA LEU A 522 9.16 -6.95 -22.67
C LEU A 522 9.72 -7.97 -23.67
N PRO A 523 9.02 -8.21 -24.80
CA PRO A 523 9.58 -9.01 -25.88
C PRO A 523 10.83 -8.32 -26.44
N GLN A 524 11.81 -9.13 -26.83
CA GLN A 524 13.02 -8.66 -27.53
C GLN A 524 12.72 -8.26 -28.96
#